data_AF-A0A2V7YH39-F1
#
_entry.id   AF-A0A2V7YH39-F1
#
_cell.length_a   1.000
_cell.length_b   1.000
_cell.length_c   1.000
_cell.angle_alpha   90.00
_cell.angle_beta   90.00
_cell.angle_gamma   90.00
#
_symmetry.space_group_name_H-M   'P 1'
#
loop_
_entity.id
_entity.type
_entity.pdbx_description
1 polymer ?
#
loop_
_entity_poly.entity_id
_entity_poly.type
_entity_poly.pdbx_seq_one_letter_code
_entity_poly.pdbx_strand_id
1 'polypeptide(L)'
;DVHRAMEIALVHDLAELRIGDLPRTSSHYFPAGAKKEAEAAAMADVLAPMAERALPLYEEYQQGTTPEARLVKACDKLQLMLKVTVYERWGTGALAEFWDNPDNFPDGGFPAVRELFEALRERRRTSLSL
;
A
#
# COMPACT_ATOMS: atom_id res chain seq x y z
N ASP A 1 14.20 3.89 -12.28
CA ASP A 1 13.90 5.27 -12.69
C ASP A 1 13.01 5.93 -11.66
N VAL A 2 13.45 7.05 -11.09
CA VAL A 2 12.69 7.77 -10.04
C VAL A 2 11.42 8.40 -10.61
N HIS A 3 11.46 8.95 -11.83
CA HIS A 3 10.30 9.58 -12.46
C HIS A 3 9.18 8.57 -12.66
N ARG A 4 9.51 7.38 -13.17
CA ARG A 4 8.54 6.30 -13.37
C ARG A 4 7.95 5.81 -12.04
N ALA A 5 8.76 5.64 -11.00
CA ALA A 5 8.26 5.29 -9.67
C ALA A 5 7.30 6.36 -9.11
N MET A 6 7.59 7.65 -9.32
CA MET A 6 6.69 8.73 -8.92
C MET A 6 5.37 8.70 -9.68
N GLU A 7 5.40 8.47 -11.00
CA GLU A 7 4.17 8.34 -11.80
C GLU A 7 3.30 7.17 -11.33
N ILE A 8 3.92 6.01 -11.03
CA ILE A 8 3.22 4.86 -10.48
C ILE A 8 2.59 5.21 -9.12
N ALA A 9 3.36 5.84 -8.23
CA ALA A 9 2.88 6.25 -6.91
C ALA A 9 1.68 7.21 -6.98
N LEU A 10 1.65 8.11 -7.96
CA LEU A 10 0.52 9.02 -8.16
C LEU A 10 -0.75 8.33 -8.64
N VAL A 11 -0.62 7.20 -9.36
CA VAL A 11 -1.75 6.50 -9.99
C VAL A 11 -2.30 5.35 -9.15
N HIS A 12 -1.45 4.66 -8.38
CA HIS A 12 -1.74 3.33 -7.85
C HIS A 12 -3.07 3.18 -7.09
N ASP A 13 -3.50 4.23 -6.38
CA ASP A 13 -4.68 4.22 -5.50
C ASP A 13 -5.81 5.15 -5.94
N LEU A 14 -5.74 5.69 -7.16
CA LEU A 14 -6.78 6.62 -7.66
C LEU A 14 -8.18 5.99 -7.76
N ALA A 15 -8.31 4.66 -7.72
CA ALA A 15 -9.60 3.97 -7.64
C ALA A 15 -10.38 4.36 -6.38
N GLU A 16 -9.70 4.68 -5.27
CA GLU A 16 -10.33 5.08 -4.00
C GLU A 16 -11.17 6.36 -4.13
N LEU A 17 -10.90 7.19 -5.15
CA LEU A 17 -11.72 8.37 -5.45
C LEU A 17 -13.18 8.03 -5.80
N ARG A 18 -13.47 6.78 -6.19
CA ARG A 18 -14.82 6.31 -6.53
C ARG A 18 -15.40 5.39 -5.48
N ILE A 19 -14.61 4.47 -4.96
CA ILE A 19 -15.09 3.39 -4.10
C ILE A 19 -14.66 3.52 -2.64
N GLY A 20 -13.84 4.53 -2.32
CA GLY A 20 -13.20 4.71 -1.01
C GLY A 20 -12.06 3.72 -0.76
N ASP A 21 -11.37 3.90 0.36
CA ASP A 21 -10.40 2.95 0.89
C ASP A 21 -11.15 1.75 1.50
N LEU A 22 -11.26 0.68 0.71
CA LEU A 22 -11.90 -0.56 1.17
C LEU A 22 -10.90 -1.35 2.01
N PRO A 23 -11.14 -1.54 3.32
CA PRO A 23 -10.19 -2.26 4.18
C PRO A 23 -10.02 -3.70 3.71
N ARG A 24 -8.86 -4.32 3.97
CA ARG A 24 -8.59 -5.73 3.59
C ARG A 24 -9.69 -6.68 4.08
N THR A 25 -10.23 -6.42 5.26
CA THR A 25 -11.30 -7.21 5.89
C THR A 25 -12.62 -7.15 5.13
N SER A 26 -12.85 -6.12 4.33
CA SER A 26 -14.08 -5.99 3.52
C SER A 26 -14.23 -7.14 2.52
N SER A 27 -13.12 -7.70 2.01
CA SER A 27 -13.13 -8.82 1.05
C SER A 27 -13.83 -10.07 1.57
N HIS A 28 -13.96 -10.25 2.89
CA HIS A 28 -14.71 -11.39 3.48
C HIS A 28 -16.22 -11.30 3.25
N TYR A 29 -16.72 -10.11 2.93
CA TYR A 29 -18.14 -9.82 2.75
C TYR A 29 -18.54 -9.68 1.28
N PHE A 30 -17.59 -9.83 0.36
CA PHE A 30 -17.82 -9.77 -1.08
C PHE A 30 -17.55 -11.11 -1.76
N PRO A 31 -18.15 -11.36 -2.94
CA PRO A 31 -17.73 -12.48 -3.78
C PRO A 31 -16.22 -12.44 -4.05
N ALA A 32 -15.61 -13.62 -4.16
CA ALA A 32 -14.19 -13.73 -4.48
C ALA A 32 -13.89 -12.98 -5.80
N GLY A 33 -12.90 -12.07 -5.76
CA GLY A 33 -12.52 -11.26 -6.92
C GLY A 33 -13.29 -9.94 -7.07
N ALA A 34 -14.47 -9.78 -6.46
CA ALA A 34 -15.32 -8.60 -6.66
C ALA A 34 -14.65 -7.28 -6.25
N LYS A 35 -13.87 -7.27 -5.17
CA LYS A 35 -13.09 -6.09 -4.76
C LYS A 35 -12.11 -5.66 -5.87
N LYS A 36 -11.37 -6.62 -6.43
CA LYS A 36 -10.38 -6.37 -7.50
C LYS A 36 -11.06 -5.90 -8.78
N GLU A 37 -12.22 -6.47 -9.12
CA GLU A 37 -13.02 -6.05 -10.27
C GLU A 37 -13.53 -4.61 -10.09
N ALA A 38 -14.03 -4.28 -8.90
CA ALA A 38 -14.48 -2.92 -8.57
C ALA A 38 -13.33 -1.89 -8.64
N GLU A 39 -12.16 -2.21 -8.10
CA GLU A 39 -10.95 -1.38 -8.19
C GLU A 39 -10.53 -1.15 -9.64
N ALA A 40 -10.51 -2.21 -10.47
CA ALA A 40 -10.16 -2.09 -11.89
C ALA A 40 -11.17 -1.24 -12.68
N ALA A 41 -12.48 -1.41 -12.42
CA ALA A 41 -13.53 -0.61 -13.05
C ALA A 41 -13.46 0.86 -12.62
N ALA A 42 -13.27 1.12 -11.32
CA ALA A 42 -13.10 2.47 -10.78
C ALA A 42 -11.84 3.15 -11.35
N MET A 43 -10.74 2.42 -11.47
CA MET A 43 -9.52 2.94 -12.08
C MET A 43 -9.72 3.29 -13.55
N ALA A 44 -10.39 2.43 -14.32
CA ALA A 44 -10.71 2.70 -15.73
C ALA A 44 -11.57 3.95 -15.89
N ASP A 45 -12.56 4.17 -15.01
CA ASP A 45 -13.38 5.38 -15.00
C ASP A 45 -12.55 6.64 -14.66
N VAL A 46 -11.76 6.59 -13.59
CA VAL A 46 -10.94 7.74 -13.15
C VAL A 46 -9.89 8.11 -14.17
N LEU A 47 -9.26 7.12 -14.82
CA LEU A 47 -8.19 7.34 -15.79
C LEU A 47 -8.68 7.57 -17.21
N ALA A 48 -9.99 7.48 -17.49
CA ALA A 48 -10.54 7.60 -18.85
C ALA A 48 -10.00 8.82 -19.63
N PRO A 49 -9.81 10.03 -19.05
CA PRO A 49 -9.26 11.18 -19.76
C PRO A 49 -7.79 11.05 -20.18
N MET A 50 -7.05 10.09 -19.63
CA MET A 50 -5.61 9.89 -19.83
C MET A 50 -5.22 8.40 -19.92
N ALA A 51 -6.15 7.57 -20.40
CA ALA A 51 -6.08 6.12 -20.35
C ALA A 51 -4.78 5.55 -20.92
N GLU A 52 -4.35 6.03 -22.10
CA GLU A 52 -3.14 5.54 -22.79
C GLU A 52 -1.87 5.72 -21.97
N ARG A 53 -1.78 6.80 -21.17
CA ARG A 53 -0.61 7.07 -20.33
C ARG A 53 -0.71 6.40 -18.97
N ALA A 54 -1.90 6.40 -18.36
CA ALA A 54 -2.06 6.07 -16.96
C ALA A 54 -2.47 4.61 -16.68
N LEU A 55 -3.23 3.97 -17.56
CA LEU A 55 -3.58 2.56 -17.38
C LEU A 55 -2.34 1.64 -17.35
N PRO A 56 -1.32 1.82 -18.22
CA PRO A 56 -0.11 1.01 -18.15
C PRO A 56 0.65 1.18 -16.83
N LEU A 57 0.62 2.37 -16.22
CA LEU A 57 1.21 2.62 -14.90
C LEU A 57 0.50 1.82 -13.81
N TYR A 58 -0.83 1.81 -13.84
CA TYR A 58 -1.64 1.02 -12.93
C TYR A 58 -1.41 -0.49 -13.11
N GLU A 59 -1.38 -0.97 -14.35
CA GLU A 59 -1.10 -2.39 -14.64
C GLU A 59 0.30 -2.81 -14.19
N GLU A 60 1.30 -1.95 -14.41
CA GLU A 60 2.67 -2.17 -13.93
C GLU A 60 2.70 -2.27 -12.40
N TYR A 61 2.00 -1.36 -11.70
CA TYR A 61 1.83 -1.46 -10.25
C TYR A 61 1.18 -2.77 -9.84
N GLN A 62 0.09 -3.18 -10.49
CA GLN A 62 -0.62 -4.41 -10.13
C GLN A 62 0.25 -5.65 -10.32
N GLN A 63 1.04 -5.71 -11.40
CA GLN A 63 1.96 -6.82 -11.67
C GLN A 63 3.12 -6.87 -10.67
N GLY A 64 3.67 -5.71 -10.28
CA GLY A 64 4.74 -5.64 -9.27
C GLY A 64 6.04 -6.32 -9.69
N THR A 65 6.30 -6.45 -11.00
CA THR A 65 7.47 -7.15 -11.53
C THR A 65 8.65 -6.21 -11.82
N THR A 66 8.39 -4.92 -12.04
CA THR A 66 9.44 -3.91 -12.26
C THR A 66 10.04 -3.41 -10.95
N PRO A 67 11.31 -2.95 -10.94
CA PRO A 67 11.90 -2.32 -9.76
C PRO A 67 11.06 -1.15 -9.23
N GLU A 68 10.51 -0.33 -10.11
CA GLU A 68 9.69 0.83 -9.79
C GLU A 68 8.39 0.41 -9.10
N ALA A 69 7.64 -0.53 -9.66
CA ALA A 69 6.41 -1.04 -9.05
C ALA A 69 6.67 -1.72 -7.69
N ARG A 70 7.75 -2.51 -7.58
CA ARG A 70 8.14 -3.12 -6.29
C ARG A 70 8.47 -2.06 -5.25
N LEU A 71 9.20 -1.02 -5.64
CA LEU A 71 9.53 0.09 -4.73
C LEU A 71 8.25 0.79 -4.25
N VAL A 72 7.32 1.11 -5.16
CA VAL A 72 6.07 1.78 -4.79
C VAL A 72 5.22 0.91 -3.86
N LYS A 73 5.08 -0.40 -4.14
CA LYS A 73 4.37 -1.33 -3.22
C LYS A 73 5.02 -1.39 -1.83
N ALA A 74 6.34 -1.41 -1.79
CA ALA A 74 7.09 -1.43 -0.54
C ALA A 74 6.88 -0.12 0.26
N CYS A 75 6.92 1.02 -0.43
CA CYS A 75 6.64 2.34 0.15
C CYS A 75 5.19 2.51 0.61
N ASP A 76 4.21 1.96 -0.11
CA ASP A 76 2.80 1.95 0.29
C ASP A 76 2.62 1.23 1.64
N LYS A 77 3.19 0.02 1.78
CA LYS A 77 3.20 -0.70 3.06
C LYS A 77 3.99 0.01 4.16
N LEU A 78 5.11 0.66 3.82
CA LEU A 78 5.85 1.47 4.78
C LEU A 78 5.01 2.64 5.29
N GLN A 79 4.27 3.30 4.40
CA GLN A 79 3.34 4.38 4.76
C GLN A 79 2.22 3.89 5.68
N LEU A 80 1.64 2.71 5.40
CA LEU A 80 0.69 2.05 6.30
C LEU A 80 1.29 1.82 7.70
N MET A 81 2.49 1.25 7.80
CA MET A 81 3.12 0.97 9.09
C MET A 81 3.55 2.22 9.86
N LEU A 82 3.91 3.30 9.15
CA LEU A 82 4.12 4.62 9.74
C LEU A 82 2.82 5.15 10.38
N LYS A 83 1.68 5.06 9.68
CA LYS A 83 0.38 5.44 10.23
C LYS A 83 0.04 4.62 11.47
N VAL A 84 0.21 3.30 11.42
CA VAL A 84 0.00 2.39 12.57
C VAL A 84 0.83 2.83 13.78
N THR A 85 2.12 3.15 13.57
CA THR A 85 3.01 3.60 14.64
C THR A 85 2.53 4.93 15.27
N VAL A 86 1.97 5.84 14.47
CA VAL A 86 1.40 7.10 14.97
C VAL A 86 0.12 6.84 15.76
N TYR A 87 -0.77 5.99 15.25
CA TYR A 87 -2.04 5.67 15.91
C TYR A 87 -1.85 4.89 17.22
N GLU A 88 -0.90 3.96 17.29
CA GLU A 88 -0.57 3.27 18.55
C GLU A 88 -0.16 4.26 19.65
N ARG A 89 0.52 5.35 19.31
CA ARG A 89 0.93 6.40 20.27
C ARG A 89 -0.25 7.21 20.82
N TRP A 90 -1.37 7.23 20.13
CA TRP A 90 -2.59 7.85 20.64
C TRP A 90 -3.31 6.96 21.66
N GLY A 91 -2.83 5.73 21.90
CA GLY A 91 -3.35 4.83 22.92
C GLY A 91 -4.69 4.19 22.55
N THR A 92 -5.07 4.26 21.28
CA THR A 92 -6.38 3.78 20.79
C THR A 92 -6.19 2.81 19.63
N GLY A 93 -6.86 1.66 19.69
CA GLY A 93 -6.98 0.70 18.58
C GLY A 93 -6.35 -0.67 18.84
N ALA A 94 -6.95 -1.71 18.29
CA ALA A 94 -6.44 -3.08 18.31
C ALA A 94 -5.43 -3.31 17.16
N LEU A 95 -4.32 -2.57 17.16
CA LEU A 95 -3.41 -2.49 16.01
C LEU A 95 -2.34 -3.60 15.97
N ALA A 96 -2.35 -4.53 16.92
CA ALA A 96 -1.37 -5.63 16.97
C ALA A 96 -1.37 -6.48 15.69
N GLU A 97 -2.54 -6.70 15.09
CA GLU A 97 -2.70 -7.47 13.85
C GLU A 97 -1.87 -6.91 12.68
N PHE A 98 -1.62 -5.60 12.63
CA PHE A 98 -0.83 -4.99 11.57
C PHE A 98 0.65 -5.37 11.69
N TRP A 99 1.14 -5.54 12.90
CA TRP A 99 2.52 -5.92 13.18
C TRP A 99 2.76 -7.42 13.06
N ASP A 100 1.76 -8.21 13.42
CA ASP A 100 1.84 -9.67 13.37
C ASP A 100 1.67 -10.22 11.95
N ASN A 101 1.16 -9.39 11.02
CA ASN A 101 1.01 -9.75 9.63
C ASN A 101 2.32 -9.50 8.81
N PRO A 102 3.03 -10.54 8.36
CA PRO A 102 4.27 -10.39 7.60
C PRO A 102 4.07 -9.69 6.24
N ASP A 103 2.87 -9.74 5.65
CA ASP A 103 2.54 -9.08 4.38
C ASP A 103 2.64 -7.54 4.47
N ASN A 104 2.72 -6.98 5.67
CA ASN A 104 2.85 -5.54 5.89
C ASN A 104 4.31 -5.06 5.90
N PHE A 105 5.28 -5.95 5.70
CA PHE A 105 6.72 -5.60 5.68
C PHE A 105 7.44 -6.03 4.37
N PRO A 106 6.88 -5.80 3.17
CA PRO A 106 7.60 -6.12 1.94
C PRO A 106 8.66 -5.06 1.66
N ASP A 107 9.95 -5.45 1.63
CA ASP A 107 11.04 -4.51 1.29
C ASP A 107 11.24 -4.32 -0.22
N GLY A 108 10.55 -5.11 -1.06
CA GLY A 108 10.64 -5.04 -2.52
C GLY A 108 12.03 -5.37 -3.11
N GLY A 109 12.95 -5.88 -2.29
CA GLY A 109 14.37 -6.06 -2.61
C GLY A 109 15.23 -4.81 -2.38
N PHE A 110 14.72 -3.78 -1.70
CA PHE A 110 15.42 -2.52 -1.44
C PHE A 110 15.94 -2.44 0.00
N PRO A 111 17.27 -2.46 0.23
CA PRO A 111 17.85 -2.42 1.58
C PRO A 111 17.39 -1.21 2.41
N ALA A 112 17.30 -0.03 1.81
CA ALA A 112 16.84 1.17 2.51
C ALA A 112 15.40 1.05 3.04
N VAL A 113 14.50 0.37 2.32
CA VAL A 113 13.12 0.14 2.80
C VAL A 113 13.13 -0.87 3.96
N ARG A 114 13.95 -1.93 3.86
CA ARG A 114 14.15 -2.90 4.93
C ARG A 114 14.62 -2.23 6.23
N GLU A 115 15.65 -1.39 6.14
CA GLU A 115 16.19 -0.63 7.27
C GLU A 115 15.11 0.25 7.93
N LEU A 116 14.24 0.88 7.14
CA LEU A 116 13.13 1.68 7.67
C LEU A 116 12.09 0.81 8.40
N PHE A 117 11.73 -0.36 7.87
CA PHE A 117 10.84 -1.29 8.57
C PHE A 117 11.45 -1.80 9.88
N GLU A 118 12.75 -2.13 9.88
CA GLU A 118 13.47 -2.54 11.09
C GLU A 118 13.49 -1.42 12.14
N ALA A 119 13.72 -0.18 11.73
CA ALA A 119 13.66 0.99 12.61
C ALA A 119 12.26 1.18 13.23
N LEU A 120 11.18 0.92 12.48
CA LEU A 120 9.82 0.97 13.01
C LEU A 120 9.57 -0.10 14.08
N ARG A 121 10.02 -1.34 13.84
CA ARG A 121 9.90 -2.45 14.79
C ARG A 121 10.66 -2.16 16.09
N GLU A 122 11.88 -1.66 15.97
CA GLU A 122 12.69 -1.31 17.13
C GLU A 122 12.04 -0.19 17.95
N ARG A 123 11.56 0.86 17.27
CA ARG A 123 10.85 1.97 17.93
C ARG A 123 9.61 1.50 18.70
N ARG A 124 8.85 0.56 18.14
CA ARG A 124 7.68 -0.04 18.81
C ARG A 124 8.10 -0.80 20.07
N ARG A 125 9.16 -1.62 19.98
CA ARG A 125 9.70 -2.41 21.10
C ARG A 125 10.12 -1.52 22.28
N THR A 126 10.83 -0.42 22.00
CA THR A 126 11.22 0.55 23.04
C THR A 126 10.02 1.24 23.69
N SER A 127 8.96 1.50 22.90
CA SER A 127 7.76 2.19 23.41
C SER A 127 6.90 1.29 24.32
N LEU A 128 6.94 -0.03 24.15
CA LEU A 128 6.22 -1.01 24.99
C LEU A 128 6.98 -1.40 26.26
N SER A 129 8.27 -1.06 26.37
CA SER A 129 9.09 -1.34 27.55
C SER A 129 9.05 -0.24 28.62
N LEU A 130 8.27 0.82 28.41
CA LEU A 130 8.02 1.93 29.33
C LEU A 130 6.61 1.83 29.91
#